data_AF-A0A6P2FPR6-F1
#
_entry.id   AF-A0A6P2FPR6-F1
#
_cell.length_a   1.000
_cell.length_b   1.000
_cell.length_c   1.000
_cell.angle_alpha   90.00
_cell.angle_beta   90.00
_cell.angle_gamma   90.00
#
_symmetry.space_group_name_H-M   'P 1'
#
loop_
_entity.id
_entity.type
_entity.pdbx_description
1 polymer ?
#
loop_
_entity_poly.entity_id
_entity_poly.type
_entity_poly.pdbx_seq_one_letter_code
_entity_poly.pdbx_strand_id
1 'polypeptide(L)'
;MATSQIETVSTGADKAKLAVAVVLAVGAIVAFYLLSRQGALVQWAVLLVGLAAAVGAFASSENGRQLWAFGRDSWREVKKVVWPTRKETIQMTAYVFAFVVVMSVFLWLTDKTLEWVFFDLILGWRK
;
A
#
# COMPACT_ATOMS: atom_id res chain seq x y z
N MET A 1 7.39 -21.54 -23.16
CA MET A 1 7.59 -20.13 -23.55
C MET A 1 8.72 -19.60 -22.68
N ALA A 2 9.86 -19.23 -23.27
CA ALA A 2 11.02 -18.77 -22.52
C ALA A 2 10.67 -17.46 -21.80
N THR A 3 10.86 -17.42 -20.48
CA THR A 3 10.84 -16.18 -19.70
C THR A 3 12.02 -15.33 -20.16
N SER A 4 11.77 -14.39 -21.07
CA SER A 4 12.76 -13.38 -21.46
C SER A 4 13.14 -12.58 -20.21
N GLN A 5 14.34 -12.82 -19.70
CA GLN A 5 14.97 -12.00 -18.69
C GLN A 5 14.99 -10.57 -19.23
N ILE A 6 14.18 -9.69 -18.63
CA ILE A 6 14.20 -8.27 -18.94
C ILE A 6 15.50 -7.74 -18.33
N GLU A 7 16.57 -7.82 -19.12
CA GLU A 7 17.81 -7.12 -18.82
C GLU A 7 17.49 -5.63 -18.92
N THR A 8 17.15 -5.03 -17.78
CA THR A 8 17.00 -3.58 -17.69
C THR A 8 18.38 -2.97 -17.86
N VAL A 9 18.73 -2.69 -19.12
CA VAL A 9 19.93 -1.95 -19.48
C VAL A 9 19.75 -0.52 -19.00
N SER A 10 19.81 -0.33 -17.68
CA SER A 10 19.83 0.98 -17.04
C SER A 10 21.17 1.59 -17.38
N THR A 11 21.17 2.39 -18.44
CA THR A 11 22.34 3.15 -18.88
C THR A 11 22.89 3.89 -17.66
N GLY A 12 24.22 3.96 -17.49
CA GLY A 12 24.83 4.68 -16.36
C GLY A 12 24.29 6.11 -16.20
N ALA A 13 23.88 6.73 -17.32
CA ALA A 13 23.18 8.01 -17.37
C ALA A 13 21.82 8.03 -16.63
N ASP A 14 21.02 6.96 -16.69
CA ASP A 14 19.71 6.91 -15.99
C ASP A 14 19.87 6.69 -14.49
N LYS A 15 20.87 5.89 -14.09
CA LYS A 15 21.27 5.78 -12.67
C LYS A 15 21.76 7.14 -12.15
N ALA A 16 22.51 7.89 -12.96
CA ALA A 16 22.97 9.23 -12.60
C ALA A 16 21.81 10.22 -12.46
N LYS A 17 20.84 10.24 -13.37
CA LYS A 17 19.63 11.07 -13.25
C LYS A 17 18.84 10.77 -11.98
N LEU A 18 18.73 9.48 -11.63
CA LEU A 18 18.04 9.06 -10.42
C LEU A 18 18.81 9.47 -9.15
N ALA A 19 20.14 9.33 -9.15
CA ALA A 19 20.99 9.85 -8.07
C ALA A 19 20.85 11.39 -7.93
N VAL A 20 20.83 12.12 -9.04
CA VAL A 20 20.60 13.57 -9.04
C VAL A 20 19.23 13.93 -8.44
N ALA A 21 18.17 13.19 -8.78
CA ALA A 21 16.85 13.40 -8.20
C ALA A 21 16.85 13.20 -6.66
N VAL A 22 17.52 12.16 -6.17
CA VAL A 22 17.67 11.90 -4.72
C VAL A 22 18.48 13.02 -4.05
N VAL A 23 19.59 13.43 -4.64
CA VAL A 23 20.43 14.52 -4.11
C VAL A 23 19.65 15.84 -4.07
N LEU A 24 18.87 16.16 -5.09
CA LEU A 24 18.01 17.35 -5.11
C LEU A 24 16.93 17.28 -4.04
N ALA A 25 16.29 16.13 -3.82
CA ALA A 25 15.28 15.95 -2.78
C ALA A 25 15.87 16.13 -1.38
N VAL A 26 17.00 15.48 -1.09
CA VAL A 26 17.71 15.64 0.18
C VAL A 26 18.19 17.07 0.35
N GLY A 27 18.75 17.67 -0.70
CA GLY A 27 19.19 19.06 -0.72
C GLY A 27 18.05 20.05 -0.42
N ALA A 28 16.84 19.81 -0.95
CA ALA A 28 15.67 20.63 -0.65
C ALA A 28 15.27 20.58 0.83
N ILE A 29 15.32 19.39 1.43
CA ILE A 29 15.03 19.19 2.86
C ILE A 29 16.11 19.84 3.72
N VAL A 30 17.39 19.67 3.38
CA VAL A 30 18.50 20.31 4.09
C VAL A 30 18.39 21.84 4.00
N ALA A 31 18.12 22.37 2.81
CA ALA A 31 17.90 23.80 2.60
C ALA A 31 16.74 24.32 3.45
N PHE A 32 15.64 23.58 3.56
CA PHE A 32 14.51 23.92 4.45
C PHE A 32 14.96 24.09 5.90
N TYR A 33 15.79 23.21 6.46
CA TYR A 33 16.27 23.35 7.84
C TYR A 33 17.27 24.49 8.02
N LEU A 34 18.17 24.70 7.05
CA LEU A 34 19.18 25.77 7.11
C LEU A 34 18.55 27.16 7.01
N LEU A 35 17.45 27.29 6.26
CA LEU A 35 16.72 28.55 6.06
C LEU A 35 15.70 28.87 7.16
N SER A 36 15.64 28.08 8.23
CA SER A 36 14.74 28.29 9.37
C SER A 36 14.83 29.69 9.99
N ARG A 37 15.98 30.37 9.90
CA ARG A 37 16.17 31.74 10.40
C ARG A 37 15.58 32.84 9.51
N GLN A 38 15.26 32.57 8.24
CA GLN A 38 14.82 33.58 7.26
C GLN A 38 13.29 33.71 7.18
N GLY A 39 12.56 32.95 8.02
CA GLY A 39 11.10 32.98 8.11
C GLY A 39 10.42 31.86 7.33
N ALA A 40 9.22 31.48 7.79
CA ALA A 40 8.50 30.29 7.30
C ALA A 40 8.20 30.33 5.79
N LEU A 41 7.85 31.49 5.23
CA LEU A 41 7.49 31.61 3.81
C LEU A 41 8.64 31.24 2.88
N VAL A 42 9.86 31.72 3.16
CA VAL A 42 11.05 31.41 2.34
C VAL A 42 11.41 29.94 2.47
N GLN A 43 11.29 29.38 3.67
CA GLN A 43 11.51 27.96 3.96
C GLN A 43 10.64 27.06 3.08
N TRP A 44 9.32 27.28 3.12
CA TRP A 44 8.36 26.52 2.33
C TRP A 44 8.54 26.74 0.82
N ALA A 45 8.85 27.96 0.37
CA ALA A 45 9.10 28.24 -1.03
C ALA A 45 10.29 27.45 -1.58
N VAL A 46 11.43 27.45 -0.86
CA VAL A 46 12.63 26.71 -1.27
C VAL A 46 12.40 25.20 -1.26
N LEU A 47 11.67 24.69 -0.27
CA LEU A 47 11.31 23.27 -0.23
C LEU A 47 10.44 22.89 -1.43
N LEU A 48 9.38 23.65 -1.71
CA LEU A 48 8.48 23.37 -2.83
C LEU A 48 9.19 23.43 -4.18
N VAL A 49 10.03 24.44 -4.40
CA VAL A 49 10.82 24.57 -5.63
C VAL A 49 11.84 23.43 -5.77
N GLY A 50 12.57 23.11 -4.70
CA GLY A 50 13.56 22.04 -4.70
C GLY A 50 12.93 20.67 -4.91
N LEU A 51 11.77 20.42 -4.31
CA LEU A 51 11.02 19.18 -4.47
C LEU A 51 10.40 19.08 -5.87
N ALA A 52 9.90 20.18 -6.43
CA ALA A 52 9.46 20.23 -7.83
C ALA A 52 10.61 19.92 -8.81
N ALA A 53 11.82 20.46 -8.57
CA ALA A 53 13.01 20.15 -9.36
C ALA A 53 13.40 18.67 -9.25
N ALA A 54 13.36 18.10 -8.05
CA ALA A 54 13.63 16.67 -7.83
C ALA A 54 12.60 15.77 -8.55
N VAL A 55 11.32 16.11 -8.48
CA VAL A 55 10.24 15.41 -9.20
C VAL A 55 10.43 15.53 -10.71
N GLY A 56 10.79 16.70 -11.22
CA GLY A 56 11.10 16.90 -12.65
C GLY A 56 12.28 16.05 -13.12
N ALA A 57 13.37 16.01 -12.34
CA ALA A 57 14.52 15.16 -12.61
C ALA A 57 14.17 13.67 -12.57
N PHE A 58 13.35 13.26 -11.61
CA PHE A 58 12.86 11.89 -11.49
C PHE A 58 11.95 11.50 -12.68
N ALA A 59 11.03 12.36 -13.08
CA ALA A 59 10.12 12.11 -14.21
C ALA A 59 10.86 11.98 -15.55
N SER A 60 12.03 12.63 -15.69
CA SER A 60 12.92 12.51 -16.87
C SER A 60 13.76 11.22 -16.88
N SER A 61 13.83 10.50 -15.76
CA SER A 61 14.52 9.20 -15.68
C SER A 61 13.70 8.07 -16.31
N GLU A 62 14.38 7.03 -16.80
CA GLU A 62 13.78 5.79 -17.30
C GLU A 62 12.68 5.26 -16.35
N ASN A 63 13.00 5.15 -15.06
CA ASN A 63 12.08 4.67 -14.02
C ASN A 63 10.87 5.59 -13.84
N GLY A 64 11.06 6.92 -13.86
CA GLY A 64 9.97 7.88 -13.74
C GLY A 64 8.97 7.78 -14.89
N ARG A 65 9.47 7.63 -16.13
CA ARG A 65 8.62 7.45 -17.32
C ARG A 65 7.87 6.11 -17.27
N GLN A 66 8.53 5.04 -16.83
CA GLN A 66 7.91 3.72 -16.67
C GLN A 66 6.78 3.75 -15.62
N LEU A 67 6.99 4.41 -14.48
CA LEU A 67 5.96 4.59 -13.46
C LEU A 67 4.76 5.37 -13.99
N TRP A 68 5.00 6.43 -14.76
CA TRP A 68 3.93 7.20 -15.38
C TRP A 68 3.12 6.37 -16.39
N ALA A 69 3.81 5.61 -17.24
CA ALA A 69 3.18 4.69 -18.18
C ALA A 69 2.35 3.63 -17.45
N PHE A 70 2.91 3.02 -16.41
CA PHE A 70 2.23 2.03 -15.56
C PHE A 70 0.98 2.60 -14.90
N GLY A 71 1.04 3.83 -14.36
CA GLY A 71 -0.12 4.50 -13.76
C GLY A 71 -1.25 4.72 -14.78
N ARG A 72 -0.90 5.16 -15.99
CA ARG A 72 -1.88 5.34 -17.08
C ARG A 72 -2.51 4.01 -17.51
N ASP A 73 -1.73 2.94 -17.58
CA ASP A 73 -2.22 1.61 -17.96
C ASP A 73 -3.06 0.99 -16.83
N SER A 74 -2.67 1.19 -15.57
CA SER A 74 -3.45 0.82 -14.39
C SER A 74 -4.82 1.52 -14.38
N TRP A 75 -4.87 2.81 -14.72
CA TRP A 75 -6.13 3.54 -14.82
C TRP A 75 -7.03 3.02 -15.92
N ARG A 76 -6.45 2.63 -17.07
CA ARG A 76 -7.20 1.98 -18.15
C ARG A 76 -7.75 0.63 -17.70
N GLU A 77 -7.00 -0.12 -16.90
CA GLU A 77 -7.46 -1.41 -16.38
C GLU A 77 -8.55 -1.27 -15.32
N VAL A 78 -8.43 -0.29 -14.43
CA VAL A 78 -9.48 0.04 -13.45
C VAL A 78 -10.78 0.43 -14.15
N LYS A 79 -10.72 1.09 -15.31
CA LYS A 79 -11.92 1.38 -16.12
C LYS A 79 -12.59 0.13 -16.71
N LYS A 80 -11.85 -0.97 -16.87
CA LYS A 80 -12.42 -2.26 -17.32
C LYS A 80 -13.03 -3.05 -16.17
N VAL A 81 -12.79 -2.65 -14.91
CA VAL A 81 -13.39 -3.30 -13.76
C VAL A 81 -14.89 -3.02 -13.76
N VAL A 82 -15.66 -4.07 -14.01
CA VAL A 82 -17.11 -4.04 -13.86
C VAL A 82 -17.41 -4.13 -12.38
N TRP A 83 -17.82 -3.01 -11.79
CA TRP A 83 -18.20 -2.98 -10.38
C TRP A 83 -19.50 -3.74 -10.17
N PRO A 84 -19.58 -4.60 -9.13
CA PRO A 84 -20.76 -5.40 -8.87
C PRO A 84 -21.96 -4.50 -8.58
N THR A 85 -23.13 -4.95 -9.01
CA THR A 85 -24.38 -4.28 -8.69
C THR A 85 -24.64 -4.35 -7.18
N ARG A 86 -25.46 -3.42 -6.64
CA ARG A 86 -25.84 -3.45 -5.21
C ARG A 86 -26.37 -4.81 -4.76
N LYS A 87 -27.07 -5.52 -5.64
CA LYS A 87 -27.63 -6.85 -5.35
C LYS A 87 -26.54 -7.89 -5.18
N GLU A 88 -25.55 -7.93 -6.08
CA GLU A 88 -24.41 -8.85 -6.02
C GLU A 88 -23.55 -8.58 -4.78
N THR A 89 -23.28 -7.30 -4.46
CA THR A 89 -22.53 -6.91 -3.27
C THR A 89 -23.22 -7.37 -1.99
N ILE A 90 -24.54 -7.15 -1.88
CA ILE A 90 -25.33 -7.60 -0.73
C ILE A 90 -25.35 -9.12 -0.64
N GLN A 91 -25.49 -9.82 -1.77
CA GLN A 91 -25.51 -11.29 -1.80
C GLN A 91 -24.18 -11.88 -1.33
N MET A 92 -23.05 -11.36 -1.82
CA MET A 92 -21.72 -11.79 -1.38
C MET A 92 -21.49 -11.49 0.11
N THR A 93 -21.92 -10.31 0.57
CA THR A 93 -21.86 -9.96 1.99
C THR A 93 -22.71 -10.93 2.83
N ALA A 94 -23.92 -11.24 2.39
CA ALA A 94 -24.81 -12.18 3.06
C ALA A 94 -24.21 -13.59 3.16
N TYR A 95 -23.51 -14.07 2.13
CA TYR A 95 -22.78 -15.34 2.20
C TYR A 95 -21.70 -15.34 3.28
N VAL A 96 -20.91 -14.25 3.37
CA VAL A 96 -19.90 -14.12 4.42
C VAL A 96 -20.54 -14.09 5.81
N PHE A 97 -21.64 -13.34 5.98
CA PHE A 97 -22.36 -13.30 7.25
C PHE A 97 -22.92 -14.66 7.65
N ALA A 98 -23.53 -15.39 6.71
CA ALA A 98 -24.03 -16.74 6.97
C ALA A 98 -22.91 -17.68 7.42
N PHE A 99 -21.76 -17.63 6.75
CA PHE A 99 -20.58 -18.41 7.15
C PHE A 99 -20.10 -18.06 8.56
N VAL A 100 -19.99 -16.77 8.89
CA VAL A 100 -19.59 -16.31 10.23
C VAL A 100 -20.57 -16.76 11.31
N VAL A 101 -21.88 -16.72 11.04
CA VAL A 101 -22.92 -17.20 11.98
C VAL A 101 -22.80 -18.71 12.22
N VAL A 102 -22.56 -19.50 11.18
CA VAL A 102 -22.34 -20.95 11.35
C VAL A 102 -21.10 -21.21 12.20
N MET A 103 -20.00 -20.50 11.92
CA MET A 103 -18.76 -20.64 12.69
C MET A 103 -18.92 -20.19 14.15
N SER A 104 -19.65 -19.10 14.41
CA SER A 104 -19.89 -18.63 15.77
C SER A 104 -20.73 -19.62 16.58
N VAL A 105 -21.75 -20.23 15.96
CA VAL A 105 -22.56 -21.29 16.59
C VAL A 105 -21.72 -22.53 16.87
N PHE A 106 -20.87 -22.94 15.92
CA PHE A 106 -19.98 -24.09 16.10
C PHE A 106 -18.98 -23.88 17.26
N LEU A 107 -18.34 -22.71 17.31
CA LEU A 107 -17.43 -22.37 18.40
C LEU A 107 -18.17 -22.29 19.74
N TRP A 108 -19.33 -21.65 19.77
CA TRP A 108 -20.16 -21.58 20.98
C TRP A 108 -20.55 -22.97 21.51
N LEU A 109 -20.94 -23.89 20.62
CA LEU A 109 -21.26 -25.28 20.99
C LEU A 109 -20.04 -26.01 21.54
N THR A 110 -18.87 -25.81 20.91
CA THR A 110 -17.60 -26.40 21.33
C THR A 110 -17.22 -25.89 22.72
N ASP A 111 -17.29 -24.59 22.95
CA ASP A 111 -16.99 -23.96 24.24
C ASP A 111 -17.92 -24.49 25.33
N LYS A 112 -19.23 -24.65 25.03
CA LYS A 112 -20.19 -25.24 25.97
C LYS A 112 -19.93 -26.71 26.27
N THR A 113 -19.50 -27.47 25.25
CA THR A 113 -19.13 -28.88 25.43
C THR A 113 -17.87 -29.00 26.29
N LEU A 114 -16.87 -28.15 26.06
CA LEU A 114 -15.66 -28.08 26.87
C LEU A 114 -15.99 -27.66 28.30
N GLU A 115 -16.80 -26.61 28.49
CA GLU A 115 -17.28 -26.16 29.80
C GLU A 115 -17.90 -27.33 30.58
N TRP A 116 -18.85 -28.05 29.97
CA TRP A 116 -19.48 -29.21 30.58
C TRP A 116 -18.48 -30.31 30.95
N VAL A 117 -17.58 -30.69 30.04
CA VAL A 117 -16.55 -31.71 30.31
C VAL A 117 -15.62 -31.28 31.45
N PHE A 118 -15.14 -30.04 31.45
CA PHE A 118 -14.23 -29.58 32.51
C PHE A 118 -14.92 -29.50 33.88
N PHE A 119 -16.14 -28.96 33.94
CA PHE A 119 -16.83 -28.76 35.22
C PHE A 119 -17.39 -30.07 35.79
N ASP A 120 -18.08 -30.89 34.98
CA ASP A 120 -18.73 -32.11 35.48
C ASP A 120 -17.75 -33.29 35.62
N LEU A 121 -16.79 -33.46 34.68
CA LEU A 121 -15.90 -34.62 34.71
C LEU A 121 -14.66 -34.40 35.59
N ILE A 122 -14.02 -33.22 35.50
CA ILE A 122 -12.76 -32.96 36.20
C ILE A 122 -12.99 -32.34 37.58
N LEU A 123 -13.88 -31.36 37.70
CA LEU A 123 -14.17 -30.69 38.97
C LEU A 123 -15.26 -31.40 39.81
N GLY A 124 -16.18 -32.11 39.17
CA GLY A 124 -17.22 -32.90 39.84
C GLY A 124 -16.71 -34.13 40.60
N TRP A 125 -15.48 -34.59 40.35
CA TRP A 125 -14.90 -35.78 41.01
C TRP A 125 -14.36 -35.50 42.43
N ARG A 126 -14.34 -34.24 42.90
CA ARG A 126 -13.93 -33.87 44.28
C ARG A 126 -15.06 -33.31 45.15
N LYS A 127 -16.26 -33.87 45.05
CA LYS A 127 -17.28 -33.78 46.11
C LYS A 127 -17.49 -35.14 46.75
#